data_AF-A0A257GXC7-F1
#
_entry.id   AF-A0A257GXC7-F1
#
_cell.length_a   1.000
_cell.length_b   1.000
_cell.length_c   1.000
_cell.angle_alpha   90.00
_cell.angle_beta   90.00
_cell.angle_gamma   90.00
#
_symmetry.space_group_name_H-M   'P 1'
#
loop_
_entity.id
_entity.type
_entity.pdbx_description
1 polymer ?
#
loop_
_entity_poly.entity_id
_entity_poly.type
_entity_poly.pdbx_seq_one_letter_code
_entity_poly.pdbx_strand_id
1 'polypeptide(L)'
;MVNILAADRLVQSPTLYSTFLLWMLSELFEQLPEVGDMDRPKMVFFFDEAHLLFRDAPKALLNTIEQVVRLIRSKGVGIYFVTQNPQDIPETVLAQLGNRVQHALRAYTPSETKAVRIAAESFRPNPGFKTEDMITALGVGEALVSTLDAKGIPTMVERTFIRPPLSQVGPCSPEARTRVISASPIGPRYDAVVDRESAFEILERKAAELEAQQAEIEPPEPTRSKPTRQEEEPQDNGGIMGAIFGTQRGRSGRSRQSLAETAMKTMVRQASSTIGRELMRGLMGSLRRR
;
A
#
# COMPACT_ATOMS: atom_id res chain seq x y z
N MET A 1 16.65 21.13 12.68
CA MET A 1 15.22 21.44 12.48
C MET A 1 14.48 20.11 12.48
N VAL A 2 13.38 19.98 13.22
CA VAL A 2 12.53 18.78 13.25
C VAL A 2 11.17 19.19 12.70
N ASN A 3 10.71 18.52 11.65
CA ASN A 3 9.40 18.73 11.05
C ASN A 3 8.51 17.55 11.44
N ILE A 4 7.28 17.83 11.86
CA ILE A 4 6.30 16.82 12.25
C ILE A 4 5.13 16.88 11.27
N LEU A 5 4.89 15.79 10.57
CA LEU A 5 3.70 15.62 9.74
C LEU A 5 2.62 14.93 10.58
N ALA A 6 1.68 15.70 11.10
CA ALA A 6 0.56 15.16 11.87
C ALA A 6 -0.50 14.55 10.92
N ALA A 7 -0.62 13.23 10.93
CA ALA A 7 -1.46 12.46 10.03
C ALA A 7 -2.73 11.89 10.72
N ASP A 8 -3.30 12.64 11.67
CA ASP A 8 -4.35 12.19 12.61
C ASP A 8 -5.56 11.53 11.92
N ARG A 9 -5.97 12.06 10.76
CA ARG A 9 -7.07 11.50 9.95
C ARG A 9 -6.63 10.39 9.02
N LEU A 10 -5.46 10.54 8.41
CA LEU A 10 -4.95 9.63 7.38
C LEU A 10 -4.65 8.25 7.96
N VAL A 11 -4.15 8.19 9.19
CA VAL A 11 -3.87 6.93 9.92
C VAL A 11 -5.13 6.09 10.14
N GLN A 12 -6.32 6.71 10.16
CA GLN A 12 -7.60 5.98 10.25
C GLN A 12 -7.94 5.22 8.95
N SER A 13 -7.22 5.49 7.86
CA SER A 13 -7.33 4.81 6.57
C SER A 13 -6.00 4.12 6.21
N PRO A 14 -5.70 2.94 6.78
CA PRO A 14 -4.37 2.30 6.69
C PRO A 14 -3.87 2.13 5.25
N THR A 15 -4.73 1.72 4.32
CA THR A 15 -4.38 1.54 2.90
C THR A 15 -3.99 2.86 2.24
N LEU A 16 -4.70 3.95 2.56
CA LEU A 16 -4.37 5.28 2.01
C LEU A 16 -3.07 5.82 2.62
N TYR A 17 -2.87 5.61 3.93
CA TYR A 17 -1.64 5.97 4.61
C TYR A 17 -0.43 5.23 4.04
N SER A 18 -0.50 3.91 3.87
CA SER A 18 0.59 3.11 3.30
C SER A 18 0.88 3.49 1.85
N THR A 19 -0.16 3.74 1.04
CA THR A 19 -0.01 4.21 -0.35
C THR A 19 0.68 5.58 -0.41
N PHE A 20 0.28 6.51 0.47
CA PHE A 20 0.90 7.83 0.56
C PHE A 20 2.38 7.75 0.97
N LEU A 21 2.70 6.99 2.02
CA LEU A 21 4.07 6.86 2.49
C LEU A 21 4.97 6.18 1.45
N LEU A 22 4.45 5.19 0.72
CA LEU A 22 5.15 4.60 -0.41
C LEU A 22 5.43 5.66 -1.49
N TRP A 23 4.40 6.36 -1.93
CA TRP A 23 4.55 7.38 -2.97
C TRP A 23 5.62 8.41 -2.55
N MET A 24 5.58 8.87 -1.30
CA MET A 24 6.57 9.78 -0.74
C MET A 24 7.99 9.18 -0.78
N LEU A 25 8.16 7.92 -0.37
CA LEU A 25 9.46 7.24 -0.39
C LEU A 25 10.01 7.10 -1.82
N SER A 26 9.16 6.75 -2.79
CA SER A 26 9.52 6.66 -4.20
C SER A 26 9.90 8.03 -4.77
N GLU A 27 9.09 9.07 -4.54
CA GLU A 27 9.39 10.44 -4.97
C GLU A 27 10.71 10.95 -4.37
N LEU A 28 10.97 10.69 -3.09
CA LEU A 28 12.24 11.06 -2.47
C LEU A 28 13.41 10.37 -3.17
N PHE A 29 13.28 9.08 -3.47
CA PHE A 29 14.33 8.33 -4.16
C PHE A 29 14.56 8.84 -5.59
N GLU A 30 13.50 9.15 -6.33
CA GLU A 30 13.56 9.60 -7.72
C GLU A 30 14.05 11.05 -7.86
N GLN A 31 13.55 11.96 -7.02
CA GLN A 31 13.80 13.40 -7.15
C GLN A 31 15.11 13.84 -6.49
N LEU A 32 15.57 13.13 -5.45
CA LEU A 32 16.80 13.55 -4.77
C LEU A 32 18.04 13.20 -5.59
N PRO A 33 19.04 14.10 -5.65
CA PRO A 33 20.31 13.79 -6.28
C PRO A 33 21.08 12.75 -5.46
N GLU A 34 21.94 11.99 -6.11
CA GLU A 34 22.93 11.17 -5.41
C GLU A 34 24.02 12.07 -4.83
N VAL A 35 24.43 11.77 -3.59
CA VAL A 35 25.33 12.63 -2.81
C VAL A 35 26.54 11.87 -2.28
N GLY A 36 26.64 10.58 -2.58
CA GLY A 36 27.73 9.70 -2.14
C GLY A 36 27.65 9.35 -0.65
N ASP A 37 28.80 8.97 -0.08
CA ASP A 37 28.90 8.60 1.33
C ASP A 37 29.26 9.84 2.17
N MET A 38 28.23 10.46 2.74
CA MET A 38 28.38 11.62 3.61
C MET A 38 28.52 11.18 5.07
N ASP A 39 29.35 11.87 5.86
CA ASP A 39 29.47 11.63 7.30
C ASP A 39 28.15 11.76 8.06
N ARG A 40 27.21 12.57 7.53
CA ARG A 40 25.88 12.78 8.09
C ARG A 40 24.83 12.79 6.98
N PRO A 41 23.64 12.22 7.21
CA PRO A 41 22.54 12.32 6.28
C PRO A 41 22.08 13.78 6.16
N LYS A 42 21.64 14.17 4.96
CA LYS A 42 20.96 15.43 4.69
C LYS A 42 19.59 15.49 5.36
N MET A 43 18.91 14.34 5.46
CA MET A 43 17.59 14.23 6.08
C MET A 43 17.40 12.86 6.71
N VAL A 44 16.61 12.80 7.78
CA VAL A 44 16.23 11.54 8.43
C VAL A 44 14.71 11.51 8.58
N PHE A 45 14.09 10.43 8.11
CA PHE A 45 12.67 10.16 8.28
C PHE A 45 12.46 9.15 9.39
N PHE A 46 11.51 9.46 10.28
CA PHE A 46 11.01 8.56 11.30
C PHE A 46 9.57 8.21 10.93
N PHE A 47 9.33 6.93 10.65
CA PHE A 47 8.00 6.39 10.42
C PHE A 47 7.51 5.80 11.72
N ASP A 48 6.69 6.57 12.44
CA ASP A 48 5.98 6.07 13.60
C ASP A 48 4.82 5.18 13.18
N GLU A 49 4.54 4.16 14.01
CA GLU A 49 3.62 3.08 13.70
C GLU A 49 3.90 2.43 12.33
N ALA A 50 5.18 2.10 12.11
CA ALA A 50 5.65 1.51 10.86
C ALA A 50 4.92 0.23 10.45
N HIS A 51 4.26 -0.46 11.39
CA HIS A 51 3.40 -1.61 11.11
C HIS A 51 2.32 -1.30 10.06
N LEU A 52 1.85 -0.05 9.97
CA LEU A 52 0.86 0.39 8.99
C LEU A 52 1.37 0.34 7.54
N LEU A 53 2.69 0.39 7.34
CA LEU A 53 3.31 0.28 6.01
C LEU A 53 3.27 -1.14 5.46
N PHE A 54 3.31 -2.13 6.35
CA PHE A 54 3.57 -3.52 5.99
C PHE A 54 2.34 -4.41 6.12
N ARG A 55 1.37 -4.04 6.97
CA ARG A 55 0.14 -4.82 7.16
C ARG A 55 -0.67 -4.87 5.86
N ASP A 56 -0.96 -6.08 5.40
CA ASP A 56 -1.71 -6.37 4.17
C ASP A 56 -1.12 -5.72 2.89
N ALA A 57 0.17 -5.36 2.93
CA ALA A 57 0.86 -4.77 1.80
C ALA A 57 1.07 -5.81 0.69
N PRO A 58 0.68 -5.54 -0.57
CA PRO A 58 0.96 -6.43 -1.68
C PRO A 58 2.45 -6.72 -1.83
N LYS A 59 2.83 -7.89 -2.32
CA LYS A 59 4.25 -8.26 -2.48
C LYS A 59 5.05 -7.25 -3.32
N ALA A 60 4.44 -6.69 -4.36
CA ALA A 60 5.06 -5.63 -5.18
C ALA A 60 5.39 -4.37 -4.36
N LEU A 61 4.52 -4.03 -3.41
CA LEU A 61 4.72 -2.91 -2.49
C LEU A 61 5.90 -3.15 -1.56
N LEU A 62 5.95 -4.33 -0.93
CA LEU A 62 7.05 -4.73 -0.05
C LEU A 62 8.40 -4.70 -0.76
N ASN A 63 8.48 -5.22 -1.99
CA ASN A 63 9.69 -5.19 -2.81
C ASN A 63 10.16 -3.76 -3.10
N THR A 64 9.21 -2.85 -3.35
CA THR A 64 9.53 -1.43 -3.61
C THR A 64 10.08 -0.77 -2.35
N ILE A 65 9.46 -1.00 -1.19
CA ILE A 65 9.96 -0.48 0.09
C ILE A 65 11.36 -1.00 0.38
N GLU A 66 11.60 -2.30 0.20
CA GLU A 66 12.93 -2.90 0.38
C GLU A 66 13.98 -2.24 -0.53
N GLN A 67 13.64 -2.03 -1.80
CA GLN A 67 14.52 -1.35 -2.76
C GLN A 67 14.82 0.09 -2.34
N VAL A 68 13.80 0.86 -1.92
CA VAL A 68 14.01 2.23 -1.46
C VAL A 68 14.90 2.23 -0.22
N VAL A 69 14.59 1.46 0.82
CA VAL A 69 15.39 1.41 2.06
C VAL A 69 16.86 1.06 1.77
N ARG A 70 17.12 0.16 0.82
CA ARG A 70 18.47 -0.20 0.40
C ARG A 70 19.22 0.94 -0.29
N LEU A 71 18.55 1.69 -1.16
CA LEU A 71 19.20 2.66 -2.05
C LEU A 71 19.20 4.10 -1.51
N ILE A 72 18.23 4.45 -0.65
CA ILE A 72 17.99 5.82 -0.19
C ILE A 72 19.19 6.43 0.58
N ARG A 73 20.08 5.58 1.13
CA ARG A 73 21.32 6.03 1.76
C ARG A 73 22.21 6.81 0.79
N SER A 74 22.30 6.41 -0.49
CA SER A 74 23.14 7.11 -1.49
C SER A 74 22.61 8.51 -1.83
N LYS A 75 21.35 8.79 -1.50
CA LYS A 75 20.71 10.12 -1.58
C LYS A 75 20.94 10.97 -0.32
N GLY A 76 21.68 10.44 0.66
CA GLY A 76 21.93 11.11 1.94
C GLY A 76 20.70 11.14 2.83
N VAL A 77 19.81 10.17 2.73
CA VAL A 77 18.58 10.09 3.52
C VAL A 77 18.63 8.86 4.42
N GLY A 78 18.36 9.07 5.71
CA GLY A 78 18.20 8.01 6.70
C GLY A 78 16.72 7.68 6.92
N ILE A 79 16.42 6.40 7.14
CA ILE A 79 15.07 5.92 7.47
C ILE A 79 15.12 5.17 8.80
N TYR A 80 14.20 5.51 9.70
CA TYR A 80 13.93 4.81 10.95
C TYR A 80 12.48 4.35 10.95
N PHE A 81 12.27 3.05 11.17
CA PHE A 81 10.95 2.48 11.44
C PHE A 81 10.77 2.34 12.94
N VAL A 82 9.72 2.96 13.47
CA VAL A 82 9.35 2.88 14.89
C VAL A 82 8.08 2.05 14.96
N THR A 83 8.14 0.94 15.70
CA THR A 83 7.03 0.01 15.87
C THR A 83 7.04 -0.56 17.29
N GLN A 84 5.87 -0.99 17.75
CA GLN A 84 5.71 -1.65 19.04
C GLN A 84 6.20 -3.10 18.98
N ASN A 85 5.99 -3.79 17.86
CA ASN A 85 6.40 -5.18 17.68
C ASN A 85 7.34 -5.32 16.46
N PRO A 86 8.55 -5.89 16.64
CA PRO A 86 9.49 -6.11 15.53
C PRO A 86 8.93 -7.06 14.45
N GLN A 87 7.97 -7.93 14.77
CA GLN A 87 7.32 -8.81 13.80
C GLN A 87 6.50 -8.05 12.74
N ASP A 88 6.14 -6.80 13.02
CA ASP A 88 5.39 -5.98 12.08
C ASP A 88 6.23 -5.51 10.89
N ILE A 89 7.56 -5.65 10.97
CA ILE A 89 8.48 -5.31 9.89
C ILE A 89 8.94 -6.59 9.21
N PRO A 90 8.80 -6.71 7.88
CA PRO A 90 9.29 -7.86 7.13
C PRO A 90 10.78 -8.10 7.35
N GLU A 91 11.18 -9.36 7.45
CA GLU A 91 12.58 -9.77 7.67
C GLU A 91 13.53 -9.21 6.60
N THR A 92 13.10 -9.16 5.34
CA THR A 92 13.91 -8.61 4.25
C THR A 92 14.20 -7.12 4.43
N VAL A 93 13.26 -6.37 5.01
CA VAL A 93 13.43 -4.95 5.35
C VAL A 93 14.26 -4.80 6.63
N LEU A 94 13.96 -5.59 7.67
CA LEU A 94 14.75 -5.61 8.92
C LEU A 94 16.24 -5.88 8.66
N ALA A 95 16.57 -6.73 7.68
CA ALA A 95 17.93 -7.03 7.27
C ALA A 95 18.66 -5.83 6.65
N GLN A 96 17.94 -4.87 6.05
CA GLN A 96 18.53 -3.64 5.51
C GLN A 96 18.77 -2.56 6.59
N LEU A 97 18.19 -2.71 7.78
CA LEU A 97 18.32 -1.73 8.86
C LEU A 97 19.62 -1.96 9.65
N GLY A 98 20.52 -1.00 9.58
CA GLY A 98 21.83 -1.09 10.25
C GLY A 98 21.81 -0.70 11.74
N ASN A 99 21.05 0.34 12.08
CA ASN A 99 20.92 0.81 13.46
C ASN A 99 19.69 0.20 14.11
N ARG A 100 19.84 -0.30 15.34
CA ARG A 100 18.77 -0.95 16.10
C ARG A 100 18.75 -0.44 17.54
N VAL A 101 17.55 -0.10 18.00
CA VAL A 101 17.25 0.29 19.38
C VAL A 101 16.03 -0.49 19.81
N GLN A 102 16.21 -1.45 20.71
CA GLN A 102 15.15 -2.34 21.19
C GLN A 102 14.90 -2.06 22.67
N HIS A 103 13.71 -1.56 22.98
CA HIS A 103 13.25 -1.47 24.35
C HIS A 103 12.72 -2.82 24.86
N ALA A 104 12.39 -2.87 26.16
CA ALA A 104 11.83 -4.06 26.79
C ALA A 104 10.63 -4.61 26.00
N LEU A 105 10.66 -5.91 25.71
CA LEU A 105 9.50 -6.66 25.19
C LEU A 105 9.02 -7.62 26.27
N ARG A 106 7.71 -7.71 26.41
CA ARG A 106 7.08 -8.69 27.30
C ARG A 106 6.79 -9.95 26.50
N ALA A 107 7.12 -11.12 27.04
CA ALA A 107 6.89 -12.41 26.40
C ALA A 107 6.07 -13.33 27.32
N TYR A 108 4.75 -13.15 27.31
CA TYR A 108 3.80 -13.99 28.05
C TYR A 108 3.09 -14.99 27.15
N THR A 109 2.98 -14.67 25.86
CA THR A 109 2.34 -15.50 24.83
C THR A 109 3.37 -16.07 23.85
N PRO A 110 3.07 -17.19 23.17
CA PRO A 110 3.97 -17.75 22.16
C PRO A 110 4.34 -16.78 21.03
N SER A 111 3.40 -15.92 20.64
CA SER A 111 3.63 -14.90 19.61
C SER A 111 4.67 -13.87 20.07
N GLU A 112 4.57 -13.43 21.32
CA GLU A 112 5.52 -12.50 21.92
C GLU A 112 6.89 -13.14 22.14
N THR A 113 6.97 -14.41 22.57
CA THR A 113 8.24 -15.14 22.65
C THR A 113 8.94 -15.18 21.29
N LYS A 114 8.18 -15.43 20.22
CA LYS A 114 8.72 -15.38 18.85
C LYS A 114 9.20 -13.97 18.49
N ALA A 115 8.52 -12.91 18.95
CA ALA A 115 8.93 -11.53 18.69
C ALA A 115 10.25 -11.20 19.40
N VAL A 116 10.41 -11.63 20.65
CA VAL A 116 11.67 -11.49 21.41
C VAL A 116 12.80 -12.21 20.69
N ARG A 117 12.57 -13.45 20.22
CA ARG A 117 13.59 -14.21 19.49
C ARG A 117 14.02 -13.52 18.20
N ILE A 118 13.07 -13.08 17.37
CA ILE A 118 13.35 -12.34 16.12
C ILE A 118 14.14 -11.06 16.41
N ALA A 119 13.75 -10.31 17.44
CA ALA A 119 14.47 -9.11 17.86
C ALA A 119 15.91 -9.45 18.27
N ALA A 120 16.10 -10.49 19.07
CA ALA A 120 17.40 -10.93 19.55
C ALA A 120 18.32 -11.39 18.40
N GLU A 121 17.80 -12.17 17.46
CA GLU A 121 18.52 -12.67 16.28
C GLU A 121 18.93 -11.55 15.33
N SER A 122 18.20 -10.42 15.33
CA SER A 122 18.54 -9.25 14.52
C SER A 122 19.78 -8.47 15.01
N PHE A 123 20.23 -8.73 16.24
CA PHE A 123 21.40 -8.06 16.81
C PHE A 123 22.69 -8.82 16.54
N ARG A 124 23.80 -8.08 16.44
CA ARG A 124 25.13 -8.69 16.54
C ARG A 124 25.30 -9.25 17.95
N PRO A 125 25.63 -10.54 18.12
CA PRO A 125 25.73 -11.17 19.45
C PRO A 125 26.78 -10.50 20.35
N ASN A 126 26.50 -10.49 21.65
CA ASN A 126 27.44 -10.07 22.70
C ASN A 126 27.83 -11.29 23.56
N PRO A 127 29.12 -11.63 23.71
CA PRO A 127 29.55 -12.73 24.58
C PRO A 127 29.22 -12.52 26.08
N GLY A 128 29.01 -11.27 26.50
CA GLY A 128 28.73 -10.91 27.90
C GLY A 128 27.32 -11.23 28.37
N PHE A 129 26.35 -11.41 27.47
CA PHE A 129 24.98 -11.78 27.82
C PHE A 129 24.21 -12.37 26.63
N LYS A 130 23.17 -13.15 26.92
CA LYS A 130 22.22 -13.59 25.90
C LYS A 130 21.24 -12.47 25.59
N THR A 131 21.22 -12.03 24.33
CA THR A 131 20.34 -10.95 23.85
C THR A 131 18.87 -11.23 24.15
N GLU A 132 18.41 -12.46 23.90
CA GLU A 132 17.03 -12.89 24.13
C GLU A 132 16.59 -12.72 25.60
N ASP A 133 17.39 -13.25 26.53
CA ASP A 133 17.15 -13.12 27.96
C ASP A 133 17.15 -11.64 28.38
N MET A 134 18.12 -10.87 27.87
CA MET A 134 18.28 -9.47 28.23
C MET A 134 17.10 -8.60 27.77
N ILE A 135 16.52 -8.83 26.59
CA ILE A 135 15.34 -8.10 26.09
C ILE A 135 14.19 -8.16 27.10
N THR A 136 13.96 -9.32 27.72
CA THR A 136 12.90 -9.51 28.71
C THR A 136 13.22 -8.91 30.08
N ALA A 137 14.51 -8.74 30.40
CA ALA A 137 14.99 -8.23 31.68
C ALA A 137 15.16 -6.70 31.71
N LEU A 138 15.05 -6.01 30.57
CA LEU A 138 15.18 -4.56 30.49
C LEU A 138 14.12 -3.83 31.35
N GLY A 139 14.59 -2.85 32.11
CA GLY A 139 13.74 -1.94 32.87
C GLY A 139 13.25 -0.73 32.05
N VAL A 140 12.43 0.11 32.69
CA VAL A 140 12.01 1.40 32.11
C VAL A 140 13.22 2.29 31.93
N GLY A 141 13.37 2.89 30.75
CA GLY A 141 14.50 3.74 30.41
C GLY A 141 15.74 2.98 29.96
N GLU A 142 15.67 1.65 29.81
CA GLU A 142 16.74 0.84 29.24
C GLU A 142 16.39 0.36 27.83
N ALA A 143 17.43 0.11 27.04
CA ALA A 143 17.33 -0.48 25.71
C ALA A 143 18.56 -1.31 25.39
N LEU A 144 18.41 -2.26 24.48
CA LEU A 144 19.52 -2.85 23.73
C LEU A 144 19.78 -2.01 22.48
N VAL A 145 21.04 -1.61 22.30
CA VAL A 145 21.45 -0.70 21.23
C VAL A 145 22.58 -1.34 20.42
N SER A 146 22.46 -1.28 19.10
CA SER A 146 23.51 -1.60 18.15
C SER A 146 23.46 -0.57 17.02
N THR A 147 24.59 0.07 16.75
CA THR A 147 24.71 1.10 15.71
C THR A 147 25.79 0.72 14.72
N LEU A 148 25.76 1.29 13.52
CA LEU A 148 26.83 1.10 12.56
C LEU A 148 28.12 1.77 13.02
N ASP A 149 29.25 1.08 12.85
CA ASP A 149 30.58 1.66 12.98
C ASP A 149 30.98 2.49 11.74
N ALA A 150 32.20 3.04 11.73
CA ALA A 150 32.71 3.84 10.61
C ALA A 150 32.83 3.04 9.28
N LYS A 151 32.77 1.71 9.31
CA LYS A 151 32.78 0.84 8.14
C LYS A 151 31.38 0.39 7.74
N GLY A 152 30.33 0.88 8.41
CA GLY A 152 28.95 0.47 8.15
C GLY A 152 28.61 -0.91 8.69
N ILE A 153 29.39 -1.43 9.65
CA ILE A 153 29.17 -2.74 10.27
C ILE A 153 28.44 -2.53 11.60
N PRO A 154 27.35 -3.26 11.89
CA PRO A 154 26.71 -3.20 13.20
C PRO A 154 27.68 -3.53 14.35
N THR A 155 27.74 -2.65 15.34
CA THR A 155 28.48 -2.90 16.57
C THR A 155 27.83 -4.01 17.37
N MET A 156 28.59 -4.63 18.29
CA MET A 156 28.00 -5.57 19.24
C MET A 156 26.87 -4.89 20.01
N VAL A 157 25.81 -5.65 20.32
CA VAL A 157 24.68 -5.12 21.07
C VAL A 157 25.08 -4.83 22.51
N GLU A 158 24.70 -3.67 23.01
CA GLU A 158 25.00 -3.24 24.38
C GLU A 158 23.72 -2.82 25.11
N ARG A 159 23.65 -3.10 26.42
CA ARG A 159 22.60 -2.58 27.29
C ARG A 159 22.91 -1.12 27.60
N THR A 160 21.97 -0.24 27.29
CA THR A 160 22.15 1.20 27.35
C THR A 160 21.00 1.86 28.11
N PHE A 161 21.32 2.87 28.93
CA PHE A 161 20.32 3.77 29.50
C PHE A 161 19.96 4.87 28.49
N ILE A 162 18.67 5.04 28.27
CA ILE A 162 18.13 6.09 27.40
C ILE A 162 17.95 7.36 28.22
N ARG A 163 18.53 8.45 27.72
CA ARG A 163 18.36 9.77 28.33
C ARG A 163 16.87 10.13 28.34
N PRO A 164 16.31 10.57 29.48
CA PRO A 164 14.90 10.93 29.54
C PRO A 164 14.58 12.09 28.58
N PRO A 165 13.39 12.10 27.98
CA PRO A 165 12.99 13.16 27.08
C PRO A 165 12.86 14.50 27.83
N LEU A 166 13.22 15.59 27.16
CA LEU A 166 13.00 16.95 27.65
C LEU A 166 11.63 17.52 27.19
N SER A 167 10.72 16.63 26.77
CA SER A 167 9.41 16.99 26.24
C SER A 167 8.31 16.81 27.29
N GLN A 168 7.18 17.45 27.06
CA GLN A 168 5.94 17.14 27.77
C GLN A 168 5.54 15.69 27.47
N VAL A 169 5.16 14.96 28.51
CA VAL A 169 4.50 13.66 28.37
C VAL A 169 3.01 13.89 28.17
N GLY A 170 2.47 13.41 27.05
CA GLY A 170 1.06 13.59 26.66
C GLY A 170 0.87 14.62 25.53
N PRO A 171 -0.37 14.77 25.03
CA PRO A 171 -0.68 15.62 23.89
C PRO A 171 -0.40 17.09 24.20
N CYS A 172 0.11 17.80 23.20
CA CYS A 172 0.30 19.25 23.26
C CYS A 172 -1.06 19.97 23.36
N SER A 173 -1.13 21.08 24.10
CA SER A 173 -2.36 21.87 24.16
C SER A 173 -2.68 22.50 22.79
N PRO A 174 -3.96 22.73 22.45
CA PRO A 174 -4.33 23.38 21.19
C PRO A 174 -3.62 24.73 20.99
N GLU A 175 -3.49 25.53 22.05
CA GLU A 175 -2.87 26.85 22.01
C GLU A 175 -1.37 26.74 21.76
N ALA A 176 -0.70 25.77 22.41
CA ALA A 176 0.71 25.50 22.17
C ALA A 176 0.96 25.01 20.74
N ARG A 177 0.08 24.16 20.21
CA ARG A 177 0.14 23.71 18.81
C ARG A 177 0.00 24.88 17.85
N THR A 178 -1.00 25.75 18.03
CA THR A 178 -1.19 26.95 17.19
C THR A 178 0.02 27.86 17.23
N ARG A 179 0.60 28.13 18.40
CA ARG A 179 1.82 28.95 18.51
C ARG A 179 2.99 28.36 17.73
N VAL A 180 3.21 27.04 17.81
CA VAL A 180 4.29 26.37 17.08
C VAL A 180 4.05 26.44 15.56
N ILE A 181 2.81 26.21 15.10
CA ILE A 181 2.47 26.30 13.68
C ILE A 181 2.66 27.73 13.16
N SER A 182 2.14 28.74 13.86
CA SER A 182 2.27 30.15 13.45
C SER A 182 3.71 30.65 13.44
N ALA A 183 4.59 30.07 14.27
CA ALA A 183 6.02 30.38 14.28
C ALA A 183 6.83 29.56 13.25
N SER A 184 6.19 28.66 12.51
CA SER A 184 6.86 27.73 11.60
C SER A 184 7.43 28.47 10.38
N PRO A 185 8.72 28.28 10.05
CA PRO A 185 9.33 28.93 8.89
C PRO A 185 8.77 28.44 7.55
N ILE A 186 8.09 27.29 7.54
CA ILE A 186 7.47 26.71 6.35
C ILE A 186 5.99 27.09 6.21
N GLY A 187 5.42 27.80 7.19
CA GLY A 187 4.01 28.22 7.20
C GLY A 187 3.58 28.94 5.91
N PRO A 188 4.30 29.99 5.45
CA PRO A 188 3.94 30.71 4.22
C PRO A 188 3.82 29.82 2.96
N ARG A 189 4.46 28.65 2.96
CA ARG A 189 4.40 27.70 1.84
C ARG A 189 3.30 26.66 1.98
N TYR A 190 2.92 26.27 3.21
CA TYR A 190 2.06 25.10 3.46
C TYR A 190 0.77 25.41 4.24
N ASP A 191 0.58 26.63 4.76
CA ASP A 191 -0.63 26.99 5.52
C ASP A 191 -1.88 27.16 4.63
N ALA A 192 -1.68 27.42 3.34
CA ALA A 192 -2.76 27.48 2.38
C ALA A 192 -3.23 26.06 2.01
N VAL A 193 -4.47 25.73 2.38
CA VAL A 193 -5.11 24.48 1.98
C VAL A 193 -5.32 24.51 0.46
N VAL A 194 -4.78 23.51 -0.23
CA VAL A 194 -4.98 23.32 -1.66
C VAL A 194 -5.94 22.16 -1.85
N ASP A 195 -7.13 22.45 -2.38
CA ASP A 195 -8.06 21.43 -2.84
C ASP A 195 -7.69 21.02 -4.27
N ARG A 196 -7.19 19.79 -4.43
CA ARG A 196 -6.75 19.26 -5.72
C ARG A 196 -7.81 18.35 -6.26
N GLU A 197 -7.91 18.31 -7.59
CA GLU A 197 -8.71 17.30 -8.27
C GLU A 197 -8.30 15.90 -7.79
N SER A 198 -9.28 15.19 -7.24
CA SER A 198 -9.11 13.90 -6.61
C SER A 198 -9.04 12.78 -7.64
N ALA A 199 -8.39 11.67 -7.29
CA ALA A 199 -8.42 10.47 -8.13
C ALA A 199 -9.85 9.99 -8.38
N PHE A 200 -10.77 10.19 -7.42
CA PHE A 200 -12.18 9.87 -7.56
C PHE A 200 -12.82 10.67 -8.71
N GLU A 201 -12.66 12.00 -8.73
CA GLU A 201 -13.20 12.87 -9.78
C GLU A 201 -12.61 12.56 -11.16
N ILE A 202 -11.30 12.24 -11.22
CA ILE A 202 -10.66 11.82 -12.47
C ILE A 202 -11.24 10.49 -12.97
N LEU A 203 -11.45 9.52 -12.08
CA LEU A 203 -11.99 8.21 -12.43
C LEU A 203 -13.46 8.29 -12.83
N GLU A 204 -14.26 9.12 -12.15
CA GLU A 204 -15.66 9.37 -12.48
C GLU A 204 -15.79 10.03 -13.85
N ARG A 205 -14.97 11.05 -14.14
CA ARG A 205 -14.92 11.65 -15.47
C ARG A 205 -14.52 10.64 -16.54
N LYS A 206 -13.51 9.80 -16.29
CA LYS A 206 -13.10 8.74 -17.23
C LYS A 206 -14.22 7.71 -17.45
N ALA A 207 -14.97 7.34 -16.41
CA ALA A 207 -16.10 6.44 -16.53
C ALA A 207 -17.20 7.06 -17.40
N ALA A 208 -17.55 8.32 -17.14
CA ALA A 208 -18.52 9.07 -17.94
C ALA A 208 -18.08 9.23 -19.41
N GLU A 209 -16.78 9.48 -19.67
CA GLU A 209 -16.21 9.53 -21.01
C GLU A 209 -16.30 8.18 -21.74
N LEU A 210 -16.09 7.06 -21.02
CA LEU A 210 -16.23 5.72 -21.58
C LEU A 210 -17.69 5.35 -21.86
N GLU A 211 -18.63 5.76 -21.01
CA GLU A 211 -20.07 5.57 -21.22
C GLU A 211 -20.58 6.39 -22.41
N ALA A 212 -20.15 7.65 -22.53
CA ALA A 212 -20.48 8.50 -23.68
C ALA A 212 -19.94 7.92 -25.00
N GLN A 213 -18.70 7.38 -24.99
CA GLN A 213 -18.13 6.71 -26.16
C GLN A 213 -18.85 5.40 -26.52
N GLN A 214 -19.42 4.68 -25.54
CA GLN A 214 -20.22 3.49 -25.81
C GLN A 214 -21.60 3.84 -26.39
N ALA A 215 -22.22 4.93 -25.92
CA ALA A 215 -23.49 5.44 -26.44
C ALA A 215 -23.37 5.96 -27.89
N GLU A 216 -22.20 6.44 -28.33
CA GLU A 216 -21.95 6.81 -29.73
C GLU A 216 -21.72 5.60 -30.66
N ILE A 217 -21.42 4.42 -30.12
CA ILE A 217 -21.14 3.20 -30.90
C ILE A 217 -22.39 2.30 -31.05
N GLU A 218 -23.44 2.49 -30.22
CA GLU A 218 -24.74 1.84 -30.44
C GLU A 218 -25.52 2.53 -31.59
N PRO A 219 -25.80 1.84 -32.72
CA PRO A 219 -26.68 2.39 -33.73
C PRO A 219 -28.11 2.50 -33.18
N PRO A 220 -28.91 3.51 -33.57
CA PRO A 220 -30.29 3.60 -33.15
C PRO A 220 -31.03 2.34 -33.60
N GLU A 221 -31.66 1.62 -32.67
CA GLU A 221 -32.55 0.51 -33.02
C GLU A 221 -33.64 1.03 -33.96
N PRO A 222 -33.91 0.36 -35.10
CA PRO A 222 -34.98 0.77 -35.98
C PRO A 222 -36.31 0.55 -35.24
N THR A 223 -37.04 1.64 -35.04
CA THR A 223 -38.44 1.65 -34.61
C THR A 223 -39.23 0.62 -35.41
N ARG A 224 -39.55 -0.52 -34.79
CA ARG A 224 -40.48 -1.51 -35.34
C ARG A 224 -41.88 -0.90 -35.40
N SER A 225 -42.24 -0.43 -36.59
CA SER A 225 -43.62 -0.20 -36.98
C SER A 225 -44.43 -1.49 -36.80
N LYS A 226 -45.46 -1.43 -35.94
CA LYS A 226 -46.51 -2.44 -35.86
C LYS A 226 -47.30 -2.47 -37.18
N PRO A 227 -47.59 -3.64 -37.78
CA PRO A 227 -48.73 -3.77 -38.67
C PRO A 227 -49.94 -4.34 -37.92
N THR A 228 -51.08 -3.73 -38.20
CA THR A 228 -52.40 -4.05 -37.70
C THR A 228 -52.97 -5.29 -38.42
N ARG A 229 -53.43 -6.24 -37.60
CA ARG A 229 -54.55 -7.20 -37.74
C ARG A 229 -55.29 -7.29 -39.10
N GLN A 230 -55.42 -8.50 -39.63
CA GLN A 230 -56.63 -8.97 -40.32
C GLN A 230 -56.83 -10.48 -40.05
N GLU A 231 -58.06 -10.81 -39.70
CA GLU A 231 -58.59 -12.14 -39.37
C GLU A 231 -58.93 -12.91 -40.65
N GLU A 232 -58.75 -14.24 -40.64
CA GLU A 232 -59.68 -15.21 -41.26
C GLU A 232 -59.25 -16.66 -40.89
N GLU A 233 -60.15 -17.35 -40.19
CA GLU A 233 -60.26 -18.82 -40.08
C GLU A 233 -61.51 -19.23 -40.93
N PRO A 234 -61.74 -20.49 -41.38
CA PRO A 234 -61.64 -21.69 -40.51
C PRO A 234 -61.37 -23.08 -41.19
N GLN A 235 -61.41 -24.13 -40.35
CA GLN A 235 -61.70 -25.57 -40.63
C GLN A 235 -60.57 -26.46 -41.23
N ASP A 236 -60.37 -27.74 -40.90
CA ASP A 236 -60.95 -28.72 -39.96
C ASP A 236 -60.08 -30.01 -40.03
N ASN A 237 -60.25 -30.91 -39.05
CA ASN A 237 -59.91 -32.34 -38.99
C ASN A 237 -58.49 -32.83 -38.67
N GLY A 238 -58.35 -33.31 -37.43
CA GLY A 238 -58.39 -34.75 -37.21
C GLY A 238 -57.09 -35.47 -36.87
N GLY A 239 -57.08 -36.13 -35.71
CA GLY A 239 -56.47 -37.46 -35.62
C GLY A 239 -55.17 -37.60 -34.84
N ILE A 240 -55.33 -37.94 -33.57
CA ILE A 240 -54.34 -38.65 -32.74
C ILE A 240 -53.96 -39.96 -33.44
N MET A 241 -52.68 -40.14 -33.82
CA MET A 241 -51.98 -41.44 -33.81
C MET A 241 -50.52 -41.28 -34.29
N GLY A 242 -49.56 -41.63 -33.44
CA GLY A 242 -48.14 -41.59 -33.82
C GLY A 242 -47.12 -41.57 -32.69
N ALA A 243 -47.53 -41.69 -31.42
CA ALA A 243 -46.67 -42.23 -30.39
C ALA A 243 -46.75 -43.76 -30.50
N ILE A 244 -45.78 -44.39 -31.17
CA ILE A 244 -45.30 -45.79 -31.08
C ILE A 244 -44.40 -45.97 -32.32
N PHE A 245 -43.08 -45.81 -32.15
CA PHE A 245 -41.96 -46.48 -32.85
C PHE A 245 -40.71 -45.63 -32.66
N GLY A 246 -39.81 -46.09 -31.80
CA GLY A 246 -38.63 -45.35 -31.35
C GLY A 246 -37.46 -45.36 -32.34
N THR A 247 -36.43 -44.58 -32.02
CA THR A 247 -35.03 -45.03 -31.87
C THR A 247 -34.13 -43.84 -31.50
N GLN A 248 -33.13 -44.12 -30.65
CA GLN A 248 -32.09 -43.18 -30.21
C GLN A 248 -31.21 -42.67 -31.36
N ARG A 249 -30.96 -41.35 -31.42
CA ARG A 249 -29.60 -40.77 -31.58
C ARG A 249 -29.63 -39.22 -31.63
N GLY A 250 -28.89 -38.62 -30.70
CA GLY A 250 -27.83 -37.67 -31.03
C GLY A 250 -28.17 -36.22 -31.45
N ARG A 251 -27.84 -35.31 -30.52
CA ARG A 251 -27.18 -34.00 -30.71
C ARG A 251 -28.00 -32.75 -31.08
N SER A 252 -27.61 -31.69 -30.35
CA SER A 252 -27.77 -30.25 -30.61
C SER A 252 -29.01 -29.56 -30.05
N GLY A 253 -29.12 -29.53 -28.73
CA GLY A 253 -29.88 -28.50 -28.03
C GLY A 253 -29.10 -27.18 -28.01
N ARG A 254 -29.52 -26.24 -28.85
CA ARG A 254 -29.11 -24.82 -28.84
C ARG A 254 -29.73 -24.16 -27.60
N SER A 255 -29.01 -24.26 -26.48
CA SER A 255 -29.33 -23.55 -25.24
C SER A 255 -29.12 -22.05 -25.44
N ARG A 256 -30.09 -21.26 -24.99
CA ARG A 256 -30.09 -19.80 -24.96
C ARG A 256 -28.84 -19.32 -24.23
N GLN A 257 -27.99 -18.56 -24.93
CA GLN A 257 -26.91 -17.81 -24.30
C GLN A 257 -27.52 -16.90 -23.23
N SER A 258 -27.13 -17.15 -21.98
CA SER A 258 -27.43 -16.26 -20.87
C SER A 258 -26.66 -14.95 -21.07
N LEU A 259 -27.34 -13.82 -20.88
CA LEU A 259 -26.77 -12.47 -20.91
C LEU A 259 -25.50 -12.35 -20.03
N ALA A 260 -25.40 -13.18 -18.97
CA ALA A 260 -24.23 -13.25 -18.10
C ALA A 260 -22.97 -13.79 -18.81
N GLU A 261 -23.11 -14.73 -19.74
CA GLU A 261 -21.99 -15.33 -20.46
C GLU A 261 -21.42 -14.36 -21.51
N THR A 262 -22.28 -13.49 -22.06
CA THR A 262 -21.89 -12.45 -23.02
C THR A 262 -21.19 -11.28 -22.32
N ALA A 263 -21.64 -10.92 -21.11
CA ALA A 263 -20.95 -9.94 -20.26
C ALA A 263 -19.56 -10.44 -19.81
N MET A 264 -19.46 -11.70 -19.39
CA MET A 264 -18.20 -12.29 -18.93
C MET A 264 -17.18 -12.46 -20.08
N LYS A 265 -17.64 -12.84 -21.28
CA LYS A 265 -16.77 -12.98 -22.46
C LYS A 265 -16.27 -11.62 -22.98
N THR A 266 -17.05 -10.56 -22.81
CA THR A 266 -16.63 -9.18 -23.14
C THR A 266 -15.61 -8.66 -22.13
N MET A 267 -15.79 -8.94 -20.83
CA MET A 267 -14.81 -8.58 -19.78
C MET A 267 -13.45 -9.27 -19.97
N VAL A 268 -13.43 -10.55 -20.36
CA VAL A 268 -12.17 -11.30 -20.60
C VAL A 268 -11.44 -10.80 -21.86
N ARG A 269 -12.17 -10.39 -22.91
CA ARG A 269 -11.55 -9.85 -24.14
C ARG A 269 -11.00 -8.44 -23.95
N GLN A 270 -11.54 -7.67 -23.00
CA GLN A 270 -11.10 -6.31 -22.69
C GLN A 270 -9.95 -6.31 -21.65
N ALA A 271 -9.92 -7.26 -20.72
CA ALA A 271 -8.83 -7.42 -19.76
C ALA A 271 -7.47 -7.79 -20.41
N SER A 272 -7.49 -8.43 -21.59
CA SER A 272 -6.28 -8.96 -22.25
C SER A 272 -5.54 -7.96 -23.15
N SER A 273 -6.10 -6.80 -23.49
CA SER A 273 -5.45 -5.87 -24.44
C SER A 273 -5.20 -4.45 -23.93
N THR A 274 -5.87 -3.98 -22.88
CA THR A 274 -5.80 -2.56 -22.46
C THR A 274 -5.27 -2.34 -21.04
N ILE A 275 -5.56 -3.22 -20.08
CA ILE A 275 -5.15 -3.02 -18.67
C ILE A 275 -3.63 -3.13 -18.49
N GLY A 276 -2.96 -4.02 -19.23
CA GLY A 276 -1.51 -4.18 -19.17
C GLY A 276 -0.70 -3.03 -19.80
N ARG A 277 -1.28 -2.29 -20.76
CA ARG A 277 -0.59 -1.19 -21.45
C ARG A 277 -0.69 0.15 -20.72
N GLU A 278 -1.75 0.37 -19.94
CA GLU A 278 -1.93 1.62 -19.20
C GLU A 278 -1.17 1.65 -17.87
N LEU A 279 -1.10 0.52 -17.15
CA LEU A 279 -0.28 0.43 -15.92
C LEU A 279 1.22 0.61 -16.22
N MET A 280 1.68 0.08 -17.36
CA MET A 280 3.07 0.24 -17.81
C MET A 280 3.36 1.68 -18.25
N ARG A 281 2.39 2.40 -18.83
CA ARG A 281 2.53 3.83 -19.19
C ARG A 281 2.43 4.77 -17.98
N GLY A 282 1.64 4.44 -16.96
CA GLY A 282 1.56 5.21 -15.72
C GLY A 282 2.86 5.18 -14.92
N LEU A 283 3.56 4.03 -14.94
CA LEU A 283 4.86 3.85 -14.28
C LEU A 283 6.07 4.28 -15.13
N MET A 284 5.99 4.26 -16.47
CA MET A 284 7.05 4.79 -17.35
C MET A 284 6.88 6.26 -17.75
N GLY A 285 5.70 6.86 -17.54
CA GLY A 285 5.41 8.25 -17.91
C GLY A 285 6.14 9.29 -17.06
N SER A 286 6.55 8.94 -15.83
CA SER A 286 7.39 9.77 -14.97
C SER A 286 8.86 9.80 -15.42
N LEU A 287 9.30 8.85 -16.25
CA LEU A 287 10.69 8.75 -16.75
C LEU A 287 10.98 9.56 -18.02
N ARG A 288 10.04 10.37 -18.53
CA ARG A 288 10.22 11.08 -19.82
C ARG A 288 9.88 12.56 -19.85
N ARG A 289 9.86 13.26 -18.72
CA ARG A 289 9.92 14.73 -18.69
C ARG A 289 11.31 15.20 -18.27
N ARG A 290 12.12 15.55 -19.29
CA ARG A 290 13.10 16.63 -19.19
C ARG A 290 12.36 17.96 -19.19
#